data_AF-A0A7C5X5E6-F1
#
_entry.id   AF-A0A7C5X5E6-F1
#
_cell.length_a   1.000
_cell.length_b   1.000
_cell.length_c   1.000
_cell.angle_alpha   90.00
_cell.angle_beta   90.00
_cell.angle_gamma   90.00
#
_symmetry.space_group_name_H-M   'P 1'
#
loop_
_entity.id
_entity.type
_entity.pdbx_description
1 polymer ?
#
loop_
_entity_poly.entity_id
_entity_poly.type
_entity_poly.pdbx_seq_one_letter_code
_entity_poly.pdbx_strand_id
1 'polypeptide(L)'
;MLELGTWTFRPGPRNSITDVEGVRVGHVTLYEGSGPLIPGRGPVRTGVTVVLPHGGNIYREKVPAAVAVFNGFTKAIGLVQVEELGVLETPVALTNTLNVGLVADGLVEYSVGVAPEIGVTAPTVNPVVLECNDGYLNDIQGRHVKQHHVLEAIQRAGEGFEEGSVGAGTG
;
A
#
# COMPACT_ATOMS: atom_id res chain seq x y z
N MET A 1 -4.29 13.02 -24.14
CA MET A 1 -3.82 11.66 -23.82
C MET A 1 -2.90 11.24 -24.96
N LEU A 2 -1.65 10.84 -24.69
CA LEU A 2 -0.74 10.38 -25.74
C LEU A 2 -1.25 9.00 -26.21
N GLU A 3 -1.60 8.84 -27.49
CA GLU A 3 -2.03 7.54 -28.05
C GLU A 3 -0.81 6.64 -28.27
N LEU A 4 -0.37 5.99 -27.19
CA LEU A 4 0.75 5.05 -27.20
C LEU A 4 0.18 3.63 -27.03
N GLY A 5 -0.12 2.95 -28.15
CA GLY A 5 -0.45 1.51 -28.17
C GLY A 5 -1.69 1.13 -28.97
N THR A 6 -1.73 -0.12 -29.42
CA THR A 6 -2.90 -0.75 -30.08
C THR A 6 -3.66 -1.59 -29.07
N TRP A 7 -4.64 -1.00 -28.39
CA TRP A 7 -5.48 -1.70 -27.41
C TRP A 7 -6.76 -2.25 -28.06
N THR A 8 -7.09 -3.51 -27.84
CA THR A 8 -8.32 -4.14 -28.35
C THR A 8 -9.55 -3.83 -27.48
N PHE A 9 -9.34 -3.52 -26.19
CA PHE A 9 -10.40 -3.16 -25.25
C PHE A 9 -10.36 -1.67 -24.92
N ARG A 10 -11.54 -1.08 -24.67
CA ARG A 10 -11.65 0.31 -24.22
C ARG A 10 -11.45 0.39 -22.70
N PRO A 11 -10.74 1.41 -22.20
CA PRO A 11 -10.63 1.63 -20.77
C PRO A 11 -11.98 2.03 -20.16
N GLY A 12 -12.07 1.91 -18.83
CA GLY A 12 -13.16 2.49 -18.06
C GLY A 12 -13.13 4.03 -18.09
N PRO A 13 -14.14 4.70 -17.51
CA PRO A 13 -14.29 6.15 -17.59
C PRO A 13 -13.14 6.93 -16.94
N ARG A 14 -12.51 6.39 -15.89
CA ARG A 14 -11.32 7.00 -15.26
C ARG A 14 -10.02 6.44 -15.80
N ASN A 15 -10.06 5.33 -16.56
CA ASN A 15 -8.89 4.57 -16.97
C ASN A 15 -7.99 4.23 -15.77
N SER A 16 -8.61 3.80 -14.67
CA SER A 16 -7.94 3.63 -13.39
C SER A 16 -8.50 2.42 -12.63
N ILE A 17 -7.74 1.91 -11.64
CA ILE A 17 -8.17 0.76 -10.83
C ILE A 17 -9.50 1.01 -10.10
N THR A 18 -9.79 2.26 -9.77
CA THR A 18 -11.02 2.65 -9.09
C THR A 18 -12.25 2.62 -9.99
N ASP A 19 -12.11 2.38 -11.30
CA ASP A 19 -13.24 2.04 -12.18
C ASP A 19 -13.91 0.72 -11.78
N VAL A 20 -13.24 -0.13 -11.01
CA VAL A 20 -13.88 -1.22 -10.27
C VAL A 20 -14.63 -0.63 -9.07
N GLU A 21 -15.95 -0.79 -9.06
CA GLU A 21 -16.83 -0.21 -8.03
C GLU A 21 -16.38 -0.62 -6.62
N GLY A 22 -16.33 0.37 -5.71
CA GLY A 22 -15.94 0.17 -4.32
C GLY A 22 -14.43 0.25 -4.06
N VAL A 23 -13.58 0.01 -5.07
CA VAL A 23 -12.12 0.13 -4.92
C VAL A 23 -11.73 1.59 -4.67
N ARG A 24 -10.84 1.81 -3.69
CA ARG A 24 -10.35 3.15 -3.33
C ARG A 24 -8.84 3.13 -3.17
N VAL A 25 -8.19 4.24 -3.53
CA VAL A 25 -6.73 4.41 -3.40
C VAL A 25 -6.44 5.67 -2.61
N GLY A 26 -5.48 5.59 -1.69
CA GLY A 26 -5.05 6.73 -0.87
C GLY A 26 -3.54 6.79 -0.72
N HIS A 27 -3.02 8.01 -0.58
CA HIS A 27 -1.59 8.29 -0.54
C HIS A 27 -1.21 9.16 0.67
N VAL A 28 0.00 8.91 1.18
CA VAL A 28 0.77 9.88 1.96
C VAL A 28 2.15 10.00 1.32
N THR A 29 2.46 11.21 0.84
CA THR A 29 3.72 11.56 0.17
C THR A 29 4.62 12.30 1.15
N LEU A 30 5.84 11.80 1.37
CA LEU A 30 6.86 12.45 2.20
C LEU A 30 7.98 13.00 1.31
N TYR A 31 8.05 14.32 1.22
CA TYR A 31 9.01 15.05 0.41
C TYR A 31 9.64 16.16 1.25
N GLU A 32 10.82 15.92 1.80
CA GLU A 32 11.48 16.88 2.71
C GLU A 32 12.99 16.95 2.48
N GLY A 33 13.56 18.13 2.71
CA GLY A 33 15.00 18.37 2.57
C GLY A 33 15.52 18.29 1.12
N SER A 34 16.81 18.61 0.99
CA SER A 34 17.54 18.65 -0.28
C SER A 34 19.04 18.56 -0.02
N GLY A 35 19.83 18.24 -1.06
CA GLY A 35 21.29 18.21 -0.98
C GLY A 35 21.82 16.81 -0.66
N PRO A 36 23.05 16.69 -0.10
CA PRO A 36 23.68 15.40 0.13
C PRO A 36 22.92 14.57 1.16
N LEU A 37 22.92 13.26 0.97
CA LEU A 37 22.34 12.29 1.90
C LEU A 37 23.02 12.38 3.27
N ILE A 38 22.21 12.55 4.30
CA ILE A 38 22.59 12.35 5.70
C ILE A 38 21.70 11.22 6.25
N PRO A 39 22.24 9.99 6.43
CA PRO A 39 21.45 8.86 6.89
C PRO A 39 20.70 9.15 8.19
N GLY A 40 19.40 8.83 8.22
CA GLY A 40 18.54 9.14 9.35
C GLY A 40 17.95 10.55 9.36
N ARG A 41 18.26 11.39 8.38
CA ARG A 41 17.80 12.78 8.31
C ARG A 41 17.19 13.19 6.97
N GLY A 42 17.68 12.66 5.85
CA GLY A 42 17.17 13.00 4.52
C GLY A 42 18.26 13.21 3.47
N PRO A 43 17.90 13.65 2.25
CA PRO A 43 16.56 14.06 1.84
C PRO A 43 15.55 12.91 1.86
N VAL A 44 14.28 13.23 2.14
CA VAL A 44 13.17 12.27 2.26
C VAL A 44 12.36 12.28 0.96
N ARG A 45 12.24 11.14 0.29
CA ARG A 45 11.50 10.95 -0.97
C ARG A 45 10.80 9.59 -0.95
N THR A 46 9.80 9.43 -0.08
CA THR A 46 9.13 8.14 0.15
C THR A 46 7.66 8.39 0.43
N GLY A 47 6.88 7.33 0.62
CA GLY A 47 5.56 7.46 1.21
C GLY A 47 4.87 6.14 1.42
N VAL A 48 3.56 6.21 1.54
CA VAL A 48 2.65 5.06 1.63
C VAL A 48 1.55 5.22 0.59
N THR A 49 1.18 4.13 -0.05
CA THR A 49 -0.05 4.02 -0.85
C THR A 49 -0.85 2.85 -0.34
N VAL A 50 -2.15 3.01 -0.21
CA VAL A 50 -3.05 1.92 0.18
C VAL A 50 -4.13 1.75 -0.87
N VAL A 51 -4.49 0.51 -1.12
CA VAL A 51 -5.58 0.11 -2.00
C VAL A 51 -6.58 -0.65 -1.15
N LEU A 52 -7.78 -0.08 -1.02
CA LEU A 52 -8.90 -0.74 -0.35
C LEU A 52 -9.72 -1.48 -1.41
N PRO A 53 -9.94 -2.80 -1.28
CA PRO A 53 -10.75 -3.56 -2.24
C PRO A 53 -12.23 -3.17 -2.23
N HIS A 54 -12.74 -2.64 -1.11
CA HIS A 54 -14.07 -2.05 -0.98
C HIS A 54 -14.10 -1.10 0.24
N GLY A 55 -15.19 -0.33 0.41
CA GLY A 55 -15.35 0.62 1.51
C GLY A 55 -15.85 0.04 2.84
N GLY A 56 -15.97 -1.27 2.95
CA GLY A 56 -16.49 -1.99 4.13
C GLY A 56 -15.39 -2.48 5.08
N ASN A 57 -15.74 -3.41 5.97
CA ASN A 57 -14.77 -4.02 6.88
C ASN A 57 -14.13 -5.24 6.20
N ILE A 58 -12.95 -5.06 5.62
CA ILE A 58 -12.26 -6.07 4.79
C ILE A 58 -11.91 -7.33 5.60
N TYR A 59 -11.68 -7.20 6.91
CA TYR A 59 -11.43 -8.37 7.77
C TYR A 59 -12.67 -9.27 7.87
N ARG A 60 -13.86 -8.67 8.01
CA ARG A 60 -15.14 -9.39 8.09
C ARG A 60 -15.67 -9.80 6.73
N GLU A 61 -15.45 -8.97 5.71
CA GLU A 61 -15.96 -9.10 4.34
C GLU A 61 -14.78 -9.31 3.38
N LYS A 62 -14.12 -10.46 3.51
CA LYS A 62 -12.92 -10.78 2.73
C LYS A 62 -13.22 -10.85 1.23
N VAL A 63 -12.24 -10.48 0.41
CA VAL A 63 -12.36 -10.58 -1.06
C VAL A 63 -11.45 -11.68 -1.62
N PRO A 64 -11.88 -12.45 -2.64
CA PRO A 64 -11.02 -13.40 -3.33
C PRO A 64 -9.77 -12.73 -3.89
N ALA A 65 -8.62 -13.38 -3.75
CA ALA A 65 -7.34 -12.87 -4.20
C ALA A 65 -6.35 -13.97 -4.56
N ALA A 66 -5.37 -13.62 -5.39
CA ALA A 66 -4.27 -14.48 -5.78
C ALA A 66 -3.01 -13.64 -5.95
N VAL A 67 -1.85 -14.29 -5.86
CA VAL A 67 -0.54 -13.66 -6.03
C VAL A 67 0.28 -14.48 -7.02
N ALA A 68 1.19 -13.80 -7.72
CA ALA A 68 2.17 -14.44 -8.59
C ALA A 68 3.51 -13.72 -8.43
N VAL A 69 4.56 -14.47 -8.10
CA VAL A 69 5.91 -13.94 -7.93
C VAL A 69 6.71 -14.18 -9.21
N PHE A 70 6.99 -13.11 -9.97
CA PHE A 70 7.84 -13.21 -11.15
C PHE A 70 9.32 -13.33 -10.79
N ASN A 71 9.81 -12.44 -9.91
CA ASN A 71 11.14 -12.51 -9.32
C ASN A 71 11.05 -12.22 -7.82
N GLY A 72 11.63 -13.09 -6.99
CA GLY A 72 11.49 -13.06 -5.54
C GLY A 72 12.45 -12.13 -4.80
N PHE A 73 13.11 -11.17 -5.45
CA PHE A 73 14.00 -10.21 -4.77
C PHE A 73 13.22 -9.11 -4.00
N THR A 74 12.15 -9.49 -3.31
CA THR A 74 11.22 -8.60 -2.60
C THR A 74 11.16 -8.93 -1.11
N LYS A 75 10.64 -8.00 -0.30
CA LYS A 75 10.43 -8.15 1.15
C LYS A 75 8.95 -8.09 1.49
N ALA A 76 8.09 -8.60 0.60
CA ALA A 76 6.64 -8.62 0.78
C ALA A 76 6.20 -9.35 2.06
N ILE A 77 5.12 -8.86 2.68
CA ILE A 77 4.43 -9.51 3.81
C ILE A 77 3.04 -9.95 3.37
N GLY A 78 2.63 -11.13 3.85
CA GLY A 78 1.25 -11.63 3.79
C GLY A 78 0.91 -12.53 2.61
N LEU A 79 1.84 -12.72 1.66
CA LEU A 79 1.59 -13.49 0.43
C LEU A 79 1.26 -14.97 0.70
N VAL A 80 1.93 -15.60 1.67
CA VAL A 80 1.76 -17.04 1.99
C VAL A 80 0.31 -17.36 2.36
N GLN A 81 -0.34 -16.53 3.18
CA GLN A 81 -1.74 -16.76 3.57
C GLN A 81 -2.71 -16.40 2.44
N VAL A 82 -2.35 -15.46 1.55
CA VAL A 82 -3.14 -15.21 0.34
C VAL A 82 -3.10 -16.42 -0.58
N GLU A 83 -1.96 -17.08 -0.75
CA GLU A 83 -1.85 -18.33 -1.54
C GLU A 83 -2.64 -19.49 -0.90
N GLU A 84 -2.61 -19.61 0.43
CA GLU A 84 -3.28 -20.69 1.15
C GLU A 84 -4.80 -20.53 1.19
N LEU A 85 -5.30 -19.33 1.51
CA LEU A 85 -6.73 -19.08 1.74
C LEU A 85 -7.44 -18.43 0.56
N GLY A 86 -6.68 -17.91 -0.42
CA GLY A 86 -7.24 -17.28 -1.63
C GLY A 86 -8.01 -16.00 -1.36
N VAL A 87 -7.68 -15.25 -0.31
CA VAL A 87 -8.42 -14.05 0.12
C VAL A 87 -7.53 -12.93 0.66
N LEU A 88 -7.98 -11.69 0.50
CA LEU A 88 -7.49 -10.52 1.24
C LEU A 88 -8.42 -10.25 2.44
N GLU A 89 -7.81 -9.92 3.57
CA GLU A 89 -8.52 -9.54 4.82
C GLU A 89 -8.06 -8.20 5.40
N THR A 90 -7.25 -7.47 4.63
CA THR A 90 -6.75 -6.12 4.94
C THR A 90 -6.70 -5.28 3.66
N PRO A 91 -6.60 -3.94 3.74
CA PRO A 91 -6.14 -3.14 2.60
C PRO A 91 -4.75 -3.60 2.14
N VAL A 92 -4.46 -3.49 0.86
CA VAL A 92 -3.09 -3.71 0.35
C VAL A 92 -2.31 -2.41 0.52
N ALA A 93 -1.17 -2.46 1.22
CA ALA A 93 -0.30 -1.31 1.39
C ALA A 93 1.00 -1.44 0.58
N LEU A 94 1.45 -0.33 0.02
CA LEU A 94 2.67 -0.18 -0.75
C LEU A 94 3.55 0.87 -0.06
N THR A 95 4.85 0.62 0.04
CA THR A 95 5.84 1.56 0.60
C THR A 95 7.25 1.21 0.10
N ASN A 96 8.30 1.72 0.76
CA ASN A 96 9.68 1.30 0.46
C ASN A 96 10.18 0.10 1.27
N THR A 97 11.25 -0.53 0.79
CA THR A 97 11.77 -1.81 1.31
C THR A 97 11.99 -1.85 2.81
N LEU A 98 12.59 -0.81 3.42
CA LEU A 98 12.95 -0.82 4.84
C LEU A 98 11.80 -0.38 5.77
N ASN A 99 10.66 0.01 5.19
CA ASN A 99 9.47 0.42 5.92
C ASN A 99 8.35 -0.63 5.90
N VAL A 100 8.51 -1.77 5.20
CA VAL A 100 7.50 -2.84 5.13
C VAL A 100 6.98 -3.25 6.52
N GLY A 101 7.88 -3.52 7.47
CA GLY A 101 7.47 -3.93 8.82
C GLY A 101 6.67 -2.85 9.58
N LEU A 102 7.00 -1.57 9.38
CA LEU A 102 6.26 -0.45 10.00
C LEU A 102 4.89 -0.28 9.36
N VAL A 103 4.77 -0.52 8.05
CA VAL A 103 3.51 -0.44 7.35
C VAL A 103 2.60 -1.62 7.69
N ALA A 104 3.17 -2.82 7.84
CA ALA A 104 2.44 -3.99 8.32
C ALA A 104 1.88 -3.77 9.73
N ASP A 105 2.69 -3.20 10.64
CA ASP A 105 2.23 -2.80 11.98
C ASP A 105 1.06 -1.78 11.91
N GLY A 106 1.13 -0.81 11.01
CA GLY A 106 0.01 0.12 10.77
C GLY A 106 -1.26 -0.54 10.23
N LEU A 107 -1.15 -1.56 9.38
CA LEU A 107 -2.30 -2.34 8.94
C LEU A 107 -2.89 -3.21 10.06
N VAL A 108 -2.05 -3.75 10.95
CA VAL A 108 -2.52 -4.48 12.14
C VAL A 108 -3.28 -3.56 13.08
N GLU A 109 -2.72 -2.39 13.38
CA GLU A 109 -3.38 -1.35 14.19
C GLU A 109 -4.74 -0.94 13.62
N TYR A 110 -4.79 -0.65 12.31
CA TYR A 110 -6.04 -0.36 11.61
C TYR A 110 -7.06 -1.49 11.78
N SER A 111 -6.64 -2.74 11.54
CA SER A 111 -7.52 -3.90 11.56
C SER A 111 -8.09 -4.16 12.95
N VAL A 112 -7.27 -4.10 14.00
CA VAL A 112 -7.72 -4.21 15.40
C VAL A 112 -8.68 -3.07 15.76
N GLY A 113 -8.42 -1.85 15.27
CA GLY A 113 -9.30 -0.71 15.48
C GLY A 113 -10.71 -0.88 14.88
N VAL A 114 -10.83 -1.51 13.71
CA VAL A 114 -12.13 -1.73 13.04
C VAL A 114 -12.79 -3.08 13.37
N ALA A 115 -12.01 -4.04 13.87
CA ALA A 115 -12.44 -5.38 14.28
C ALA A 115 -11.77 -5.79 15.61
N PRO A 116 -12.24 -5.25 16.76
CA PRO A 116 -11.62 -5.47 18.07
C PRO A 116 -11.68 -6.92 18.57
N GLU A 117 -12.44 -7.79 17.90
CA GLU A 117 -12.48 -9.22 18.16
C GLU A 117 -11.19 -9.97 17.77
N ILE A 118 -10.36 -9.40 16.88
CA ILE A 118 -9.10 -10.00 16.38
C ILE A 118 -8.18 -10.36 17.55
N GLY A 119 -7.74 -11.63 17.59
CA GLY A 119 -6.84 -12.11 18.63
C GLY A 119 -7.49 -12.29 20.02
N VAL A 120 -8.80 -12.04 20.16
CA VAL A 120 -9.56 -12.23 21.40
C VAL A 120 -10.61 -13.32 21.22
N THR A 121 -11.56 -13.11 20.31
CA THR A 121 -12.63 -14.08 19.98
C THR A 121 -12.64 -14.48 18.51
N ALA A 122 -11.85 -13.80 17.68
CA ALA A 122 -11.61 -14.11 16.27
C ALA A 122 -10.12 -14.41 16.03
N PRO A 123 -9.78 -15.08 14.90
CA PRO A 123 -8.38 -15.31 14.51
C PRO A 123 -7.56 -14.02 14.38
N THR A 124 -6.24 -14.17 14.25
CA THR A 124 -5.33 -13.06 13.94
C THR A 124 -5.60 -12.48 12.55
N VAL A 125 -4.84 -11.45 12.17
CA VAL A 125 -4.94 -10.77 10.88
C VAL A 125 -3.65 -10.90 10.07
N ASN A 126 -3.80 -11.04 8.76
CA ASN A 126 -2.74 -11.07 7.77
C ASN A 126 -2.65 -9.73 7.03
N PRO A 127 -1.74 -8.82 7.44
CA PRO A 127 -1.48 -7.60 6.69
C PRO A 127 -0.80 -7.92 5.36
N VAL A 128 -1.25 -7.30 4.26
CA VAL A 128 -0.60 -7.45 2.94
C VAL A 128 0.17 -6.18 2.59
N VAL A 129 1.50 -6.29 2.54
CA VAL A 129 2.40 -5.17 2.25
C VAL A 129 3.38 -5.54 1.16
N LEU A 130 3.48 -4.70 0.14
CA LEU A 130 4.44 -4.82 -0.97
C LEU A 130 5.34 -3.57 -1.00
N GLU A 131 6.46 -3.66 -1.72
CA GLU A 131 7.48 -2.61 -1.69
C GLU A 131 8.28 -2.45 -2.97
N CYS A 132 8.92 -1.28 -3.09
CA CYS A 132 10.01 -1.00 -4.03
C CYS A 132 11.14 -0.26 -3.31
N ASN A 133 12.37 -0.38 -3.81
CA ASN A 133 13.52 0.29 -3.20
C ASN A 133 13.69 1.71 -3.78
N ASP A 134 13.41 2.73 -2.96
CA ASP A 134 13.55 4.16 -3.30
C ASP A 134 14.91 4.76 -2.90
N GLY A 135 15.87 3.92 -2.47
CA GLY A 135 17.15 4.37 -1.90
C GLY A 135 18.07 5.15 -2.84
N TYR A 136 17.70 5.30 -4.12
CA TYR A 136 18.40 6.19 -5.05
C TYR A 136 18.08 7.66 -4.78
N LEU A 137 16.82 8.00 -4.49
CA LEU A 137 16.37 9.38 -4.23
C LEU A 137 16.09 9.65 -2.74
N ASN A 138 15.85 8.60 -1.97
CA ASN A 138 15.42 8.67 -0.58
C ASN A 138 16.50 8.24 0.41
N ASP A 139 16.50 8.87 1.58
CA ASP A 139 17.14 8.33 2.78
C ASP A 139 16.36 7.11 3.32
N ILE A 140 16.51 5.96 2.65
CA ILE A 140 15.79 4.73 2.99
C ILE A 140 16.18 4.21 4.39
N GLN A 141 17.42 4.46 4.84
CA GLN A 141 17.88 4.06 6.18
C GLN A 141 17.19 4.85 7.30
N GLY A 142 16.76 6.09 7.02
CA GLY A 142 16.07 6.91 8.00
C GLY A 142 14.66 6.45 8.33
N ARG A 143 14.08 5.52 7.55
CA ARG A 143 12.77 4.90 7.83
C ARG A 143 11.72 5.97 8.20
N HIS A 144 11.58 6.94 7.30
CA HIS A 144 10.77 8.16 7.50
C HIS A 144 9.27 7.88 7.52
N VAL A 145 8.82 6.76 6.97
CA VAL A 145 7.43 6.31 7.12
C VAL A 145 7.16 5.93 8.58
N LYS A 146 5.98 6.31 9.08
CA LYS A 146 5.49 6.02 10.42
C LYS A 146 4.12 5.37 10.33
N GLN A 147 3.72 4.68 11.40
CA GLN A 147 2.44 3.99 11.50
C GLN A 147 1.24 4.89 11.13
N HIS A 148 1.22 6.14 11.61
CA HIS A 148 0.13 7.07 11.31
C HIS A 148 0.01 7.45 9.84
N HIS A 149 1.09 7.39 9.04
CA HIS A 149 1.01 7.61 7.59
C HIS A 149 0.19 6.52 6.90
N VAL A 150 0.15 5.30 7.43
CA VAL A 150 -0.70 4.22 6.91
C VAL A 150 -2.17 4.54 7.18
N LEU A 151 -2.50 4.90 8.42
CA LEU A 151 -3.86 5.25 8.82
C LEU A 151 -4.37 6.46 8.04
N GLU A 152 -3.53 7.47 7.85
CA GLU A 152 -3.82 8.65 7.04
C GLU A 152 -4.04 8.30 5.56
N ALA A 153 -3.21 7.42 4.97
CA ALA A 153 -3.42 6.95 3.61
C ALA A 153 -4.77 6.21 3.47
N ILE A 154 -5.16 5.39 4.46
CA ILE A 154 -6.47 4.71 4.47
C ILE A 154 -7.62 5.71 4.56
N GLN A 155 -7.51 6.71 5.43
CA GLN A 155 -8.53 7.76 5.57
C GLN A 155 -8.68 8.62 4.31
N ARG A 156 -7.58 8.85 3.58
CA ARG A 156 -7.56 9.58 2.31
C ARG A 156 -8.03 8.76 1.11
N ALA A 157 -8.27 7.46 1.28
CA ALA A 157 -8.57 6.59 0.16
C ALA A 157 -9.89 6.98 -0.52
N GLY A 158 -9.81 7.25 -1.82
CA GLY A 158 -10.93 7.70 -2.62
C GLY A 158 -10.94 7.10 -4.01
N GLU A 159 -11.97 7.50 -4.77
CA GLU A 159 -12.19 7.09 -6.15
C GLU A 159 -11.30 7.85 -7.15
N GLY A 160 -10.93 9.09 -6.83
CA GLY A 160 -9.97 9.89 -7.57
C GLY A 160 -8.67 9.99 -6.78
N PHE A 161 -7.56 9.67 -7.42
CA PHE A 161 -6.22 9.73 -6.82
C PHE A 161 -5.20 10.20 -7.86
N GLU A 162 -4.06 10.69 -7.38
CA GLU A 162 -2.97 11.17 -8.24
C GLU A 162 -2.06 10.01 -8.67
N GLU A 163 -1.46 10.11 -9.85
CA GLU A 163 -0.45 9.17 -10.34
C GLU A 163 0.92 9.87 -10.45
N GLY A 164 2.00 9.09 -10.54
CA GLY A 164 3.37 9.59 -10.65
C GLY A 164 4.10 9.59 -9.30
N SER A 165 4.81 10.68 -8.99
CA SER A 165 5.65 10.81 -7.78
C SER A 165 4.84 11.12 -6.51
N VAL A 166 3.92 10.22 -6.17
CA VAL A 166 3.06 10.32 -4.98
C VAL A 166 3.05 9.01 -4.19
N GLY A 167 2.76 9.11 -2.89
CA GLY A 167 2.63 7.95 -2.02
C GLY A 167 3.89 7.07 -2.04
N ALA A 168 3.70 5.78 -2.28
CA ALA A 168 4.81 4.82 -2.36
C ALA A 168 5.73 5.05 -3.57
N GLY A 169 5.29 5.77 -4.61
CA GLY A 169 6.06 6.08 -5.81
C GLY A 169 6.80 7.42 -5.76
N THR A 170 6.91 8.04 -4.59
CA THR A 170 7.49 9.39 -4.44
C THR A 170 8.96 9.50 -4.90
N GLY A 171 9.78 8.51 -4.61
CA GLY A 171 11.22 8.46 -4.93
C GLY A 171 11.65 7.16 -5.58
#